data_AF-A0A6J8CRD1-F1
#
_entry.id   AF-A0A6J8CRD1-F1
#
_cell.length_a   1.000
_cell.length_b   1.000
_cell.length_c   1.000
_cell.angle_alpha   90.00
_cell.angle_beta   90.00
_cell.angle_gamma   90.00
#
_symmetry.space_group_name_H-M   'P 1'
#
loop_
_entity.id
_entity.type
_entity.pdbx_description
1 polymer ?
#
loop_
_entity_poly.entity_id
_entity_poly.type
_entity_poly.pdbx_seq_one_letter_code
_entity_poly.pdbx_strand_id
1 'polypeptide(L)'
;MSYNVDLITDTDEFCRKLRLREFFGNTNHEDGFLVRNKNGTNPQPNRDKQFEEYINCLKQTANTNSVDTHVKSNLPKAQQKAIKNLQNDESNIIKEADKGGGIVIMDKDHYKEMVLNQIEDGVFYQKLNGNRDKSIMSKIRKLIKEYSNSLTNKEIDYLKFLRLKPAIFTAFRKFTNPRKYKIIWKTVILCILKSTGLLI
;
A
#
# COMPACT_ATOMS: atom_id res chain seq x y z
N MET A 1 16.88 6.39 -19.81
CA MET A 1 15.59 7.10 -19.93
C MET A 1 14.75 7.10 -18.65
N SER A 2 14.98 6.23 -17.65
CA SER A 2 14.16 6.15 -16.41
C SER A 2 14.37 7.29 -15.40
N TYR A 3 15.60 7.77 -15.23
CA TYR A 3 15.97 8.62 -14.09
C TYR A 3 15.25 9.98 -13.97
N ASN A 4 14.87 10.60 -15.09
CA ASN A 4 14.18 11.89 -15.04
C ASN A 4 12.71 11.74 -14.58
N VAL A 5 12.06 10.62 -14.92
CA VAL A 5 10.71 10.28 -14.46
C VAL A 5 10.70 10.01 -12.94
N ASP A 6 11.74 9.35 -12.44
CA ASP A 6 11.89 9.05 -11.01
C ASP A 6 12.07 10.35 -10.20
N LEU A 7 12.91 11.29 -10.66
CA LEU A 7 13.12 12.58 -10.00
C LEU A 7 11.86 13.45 -9.94
N ILE A 8 11.09 13.51 -11.03
CA ILE A 8 9.81 14.26 -11.08
C ILE A 8 8.83 13.64 -10.09
N THR A 9 8.71 12.32 -10.07
CA THR A 9 7.83 11.58 -9.15
C THR A 9 8.21 11.81 -7.69
N ASP A 10 9.51 11.72 -7.36
CA ASP A 10 10.03 11.96 -6.02
C ASP A 10 9.76 13.40 -5.57
N THR A 11 9.95 14.38 -6.48
CA THR A 11 9.67 15.79 -6.23
C THR A 11 8.18 16.01 -5.96
N ASP A 12 7.29 15.36 -6.71
CA ASP A 12 5.86 15.42 -6.48
C ASP A 12 5.46 14.81 -5.13
N GLU A 13 6.03 13.68 -4.74
CA GLU A 13 5.77 13.07 -3.44
C GLU A 13 6.28 13.95 -2.29
N PHE A 14 7.45 14.57 -2.47
CA PHE A 14 8.01 15.53 -1.52
C PHE A 14 7.12 16.77 -1.37
N CYS A 15 6.69 17.38 -2.48
CA CYS A 15 5.78 18.53 -2.47
C CYS A 15 4.46 18.20 -1.77
N ARG A 16 3.93 16.99 -1.98
CA ARG A 16 2.73 16.51 -1.27
C ARG A 16 2.97 16.39 0.23
N LYS A 17 4.13 15.89 0.67
CA LYS A 17 4.49 15.81 2.10
C LYS A 17 4.59 17.20 2.72
N LEU A 18 5.16 18.17 2.01
CA LEU A 18 5.21 19.57 2.45
C LEU A 18 3.80 20.14 2.65
N ARG A 19 2.91 19.99 1.66
CA ARG A 19 1.51 20.43 1.77
C ARG A 19 0.78 19.80 2.95
N LEU A 20 0.98 18.51 3.17
CA LEU A 20 0.41 17.82 4.33
C LEU A 20 0.92 18.39 5.65
N ARG A 21 2.21 18.70 5.74
CA ARG A 21 2.80 19.26 6.95
C ARG A 21 2.34 20.69 7.23
N GLU A 22 2.20 21.52 6.20
CA GLU A 22 1.58 22.84 6.32
C GLU A 22 0.11 22.72 6.79
N PHE A 23 -0.66 21.83 6.16
CA PHE A 23 -2.08 21.66 6.46
C PHE A 23 -2.37 21.17 7.87
N PHE A 24 -1.59 20.21 8.37
CA PHE A 24 -1.79 19.60 9.70
C PHE A 24 -0.90 20.19 10.81
N GLY A 25 0.02 21.11 10.47
CA GLY A 25 1.07 21.56 11.40
C GLY A 25 0.56 22.37 12.59
N ASN A 26 -0.56 23.07 12.44
CA ASN A 26 -1.08 24.02 13.44
C ASN A 26 -2.31 23.50 14.21
N THR A 27 -2.65 22.23 14.06
CA THR A 27 -3.93 21.69 14.52
C THR A 27 -3.76 20.28 15.09
N ASN A 28 -4.13 20.11 16.36
CA ASN A 28 -4.34 18.78 16.94
C ASN A 28 -5.62 18.20 16.35
N HIS A 29 -5.52 17.56 15.19
CA HIS A 29 -6.65 16.87 14.55
C HIS A 29 -6.86 15.48 15.16
N GLU A 30 -7.31 15.47 16.42
CA GLU A 30 -8.02 14.31 16.96
C GLU A 30 -9.44 14.35 16.40
N ASP A 31 -9.65 13.67 15.28
CA ASP A 31 -11.01 13.45 14.81
C ASP A 31 -11.60 12.29 15.63
N GLY A 32 -12.73 12.51 16.32
CA GLY A 32 -13.37 11.49 17.17
C GLY A 32 -13.95 10.28 16.41
N PHE A 33 -13.51 10.07 15.17
CA PHE A 33 -13.97 9.02 14.28
C PHE A 33 -13.02 7.82 14.37
N LEU A 34 -13.60 6.63 14.46
CA LEU A 34 -12.84 5.38 14.55
C LEU A 34 -12.15 5.00 13.23
N VAL A 35 -12.59 5.58 12.12
CA VAL A 35 -12.20 5.16 10.77
C VAL A 35 -11.78 6.32 9.89
N ARG A 36 -10.81 6.06 9.02
CA ARG A 36 -10.34 6.99 7.99
C ARG A 36 -10.15 6.25 6.68
N ASN A 37 -10.76 6.74 5.61
CA ASN A 37 -10.58 6.18 4.29
C ASN A 37 -9.15 6.49 3.81
N LYS A 38 -8.52 5.57 3.06
CA LYS A 38 -7.16 5.75 2.51
C LYS A 38 -7.14 6.65 1.29
N ASN A 39 -8.19 7.44 1.08
CA ASN A 39 -8.26 8.41 0.00
C ASN A 39 -7.07 9.34 0.22
N GLY A 40 -6.17 9.41 -0.76
CA GLY A 40 -4.93 10.18 -0.66
C GLY A 40 -5.25 11.64 -0.43
N THR A 41 -5.35 12.04 0.84
CA THR A 41 -5.65 13.41 1.24
C THR A 41 -4.58 14.28 0.62
N ASN A 42 -5.01 15.16 -0.28
CA ASN A 42 -4.15 16.18 -0.85
C ASN A 42 -4.84 17.51 -0.54
N PRO A 43 -4.25 18.35 0.32
CA PRO A 43 -4.76 19.68 0.57
C PRO A 43 -4.94 20.44 -0.75
N GLN A 44 -5.98 21.28 -0.81
CA GLN A 44 -6.16 22.14 -1.97
C GLN A 44 -4.93 23.04 -2.13
N PRO A 45 -4.41 23.23 -3.35
CA PRO A 45 -3.32 24.17 -3.59
C PRO A 45 -3.73 25.59 -3.18
N ASN A 46 -2.73 26.44 -2.94
CA ASN A 46 -2.91 27.90 -2.85
C ASN A 46 -3.58 28.42 -1.58
N ARG A 47 -3.39 27.72 -0.45
CA ARG A 47 -3.70 28.25 0.90
C ARG A 47 -2.73 29.35 1.32
N ASP A 48 -1.48 29.22 0.89
CA ASP A 48 -0.40 30.20 1.07
C ASP A 48 0.30 30.39 -0.29
N LYS A 49 0.31 31.64 -0.74
CA LYS A 49 0.87 32.04 -2.04
C LYS A 49 2.39 31.86 -2.09
N GLN A 50 3.11 32.21 -1.02
CA GLN A 50 4.58 32.10 -0.97
C GLN A 50 5.00 30.63 -0.96
N PHE A 51 4.25 29.81 -0.23
CA PHE A 51 4.48 28.38 -0.18
C PHE A 51 4.22 27.71 -1.54
N GLU A 52 3.15 28.07 -2.24
CA GLU A 52 2.91 27.53 -3.59
C GLU A 52 3.93 28.01 -4.63
N GLU A 53 4.40 29.25 -4.54
CA GLU A 53 5.50 29.73 -5.38
C GLU A 53 6.77 28.88 -5.18
N TYR A 54 7.10 28.54 -3.93
CA TYR A 54 8.21 27.64 -3.62
C TYR A 54 8.01 26.23 -4.20
N ILE A 55 6.82 25.64 -4.05
CA ILE A 55 6.47 24.32 -4.63
C ILE A 55 6.60 24.34 -6.16
N ASN A 56 6.15 25.41 -6.80
CA ASN A 56 6.24 25.56 -8.25
C ASN A 56 7.70 25.67 -8.71
N CYS A 57 8.53 26.43 -7.99
CA CYS A 57 9.98 26.50 -8.26
C CYS A 57 10.62 25.11 -8.17
N LEU A 58 10.35 24.34 -7.11
CA LEU A 58 10.90 22.98 -6.96
C LEU A 58 10.50 22.05 -8.12
N LYS A 59 9.22 22.05 -8.50
CA LYS A 59 8.74 21.26 -9.63
C LYS A 59 9.40 21.69 -10.94
N GLN A 60 9.54 22.98 -11.18
CA GLN A 60 10.20 23.51 -12.37
C GLN A 60 11.67 23.09 -12.41
N THR A 61 12.40 23.20 -11.30
CA THR A 61 13.79 22.75 -11.18
C THR A 61 13.92 21.26 -11.46
N ALA A 62 13.02 20.41 -10.95
CA ALA A 62 13.05 18.98 -11.25
C ALA A 62 12.83 18.68 -12.74
N ASN A 63 11.94 19.43 -13.40
CA ASN A 63 11.67 19.29 -14.83
C ASN A 63 12.82 19.80 -15.71
N THR A 64 13.53 20.84 -15.29
CA THR A 64 14.64 21.45 -16.05
C THR A 64 16.00 20.81 -15.76
N ASN A 65 16.12 20.06 -14.66
CA ASN A 65 17.31 19.29 -14.32
C ASN A 65 17.56 18.18 -15.35
N SER A 66 18.31 18.54 -16.38
CA SER A 66 18.93 17.59 -17.31
C SER A 66 20.17 17.02 -16.65
N VAL A 67 20.01 15.97 -15.85
CA VAL A 67 21.14 15.26 -15.26
C VAL A 67 21.90 14.58 -16.39
N ASP A 68 23.20 14.82 -16.48
CA ASP A 68 24.09 14.13 -17.42
C ASP A 68 23.90 12.61 -17.24
N THR A 69 23.40 11.97 -18.29
CA THR A 69 22.97 10.56 -18.24
C THR A 69 24.16 9.59 -18.21
N HIS A 70 25.39 10.09 -18.37
CA HIS A 70 26.58 9.27 -18.38
C HIS A 70 27.13 8.98 -16.98
N VAL A 71 26.33 8.25 -16.19
CA VAL A 71 26.83 7.63 -14.95
C VAL A 71 27.71 6.44 -15.34
N LYS A 72 29.02 6.56 -15.12
CA LYS A 72 29.94 5.43 -15.29
C LYS A 72 29.57 4.35 -14.27
N SER A 73 29.34 3.12 -14.75
CA SER A 73 29.07 1.99 -13.86
C SER A 73 30.28 1.73 -12.97
N ASN A 74 30.02 1.58 -11.67
CA ASN A 74 31.01 1.17 -10.67
C ASN A 74 31.30 -0.34 -10.71
N LEU A 75 30.67 -1.10 -11.61
CA LEU A 75 30.83 -2.55 -11.73
C LEU A 75 31.74 -2.92 -12.91
N PRO A 76 32.66 -3.88 -12.75
CA PRO A 76 33.39 -4.50 -13.87
C PRO A 76 32.44 -5.07 -14.93
N LYS A 77 32.89 -5.08 -16.20
CA LYS A 77 32.11 -5.60 -17.34
C LYS A 77 31.61 -7.03 -17.13
N ALA A 78 32.42 -7.90 -16.50
CA ALA A 78 32.04 -9.27 -16.20
C ALA A 78 30.85 -9.35 -15.24
N GLN A 79 30.84 -8.52 -14.18
CA GLN A 79 29.73 -8.45 -13.23
C GLN A 79 28.47 -7.87 -13.88
N GLN A 80 28.61 -6.83 -14.71
CA GLN A 80 27.47 -6.30 -15.47
C GLN A 80 26.86 -7.37 -16.38
N LYS A 81 27.69 -8.17 -17.05
CA LYS A 81 27.23 -9.30 -17.88
C LYS A 81 26.52 -10.36 -17.03
N ALA A 82 27.09 -10.71 -15.88
CA ALA A 82 26.48 -11.67 -14.96
C ALA A 82 25.11 -11.20 -14.45
N ILE A 83 24.98 -9.92 -14.07
CA ILE A 83 23.70 -9.33 -13.65
C ILE A 83 22.69 -9.34 -14.79
N LYS A 84 23.09 -8.97 -16.01
CA LYS A 84 22.20 -9.03 -17.18
C LYS A 84 21.73 -10.46 -17.47
N ASN A 85 22.64 -11.43 -17.39
CA ASN A 85 22.28 -12.83 -17.58
C ASN A 85 21.29 -13.30 -16.50
N LEU A 86 21.54 -12.96 -15.24
CA LEU A 86 20.68 -13.30 -14.12
C LEU A 86 19.30 -12.62 -14.19
N GLN A 87 19.24 -11.37 -14.69
CA GLN A 87 17.98 -10.66 -14.92
C GLN A 87 17.13 -11.28 -16.03
N ASN A 88 17.77 -11.86 -17.03
CA ASN A 88 17.11 -12.48 -18.19
C ASN A 88 16.81 -13.98 -17.97
N ASP A 89 17.23 -14.55 -16.85
CA ASP A 89 16.99 -15.94 -16.53
C ASP A 89 15.59 -16.14 -15.92
N GLU A 90 14.69 -16.73 -16.70
CA GLU A 90 13.31 -16.98 -16.29
C GLU A 90 13.13 -18.22 -15.38
N SER A 91 14.18 -19.01 -15.19
CA SER A 91 14.17 -20.19 -14.31
C SER A 91 14.27 -19.82 -12.84
N ASN A 92 14.76 -18.62 -12.53
CA ASN A 92 14.97 -18.16 -11.16
C ASN A 92 13.99 -17.05 -10.77
N ILE A 93 13.55 -17.06 -9.52
CA ILE A 93 12.80 -15.98 -8.88
C ILE A 93 13.76 -15.18 -8.02
N ILE A 94 13.81 -13.87 -8.28
CA ILE A 94 14.58 -12.90 -7.49
C ILE A 94 13.60 -11.97 -6.78
N LYS A 95 13.64 -11.94 -5.45
CA LYS A 95 12.79 -11.11 -4.61
C LYS A 95 13.59 -10.52 -3.45
N GLU A 96 13.11 -9.39 -2.93
CA GLU A 96 13.61 -8.87 -1.65
C GLU A 96 13.31 -9.87 -0.54
N ALA A 97 14.27 -10.08 0.35
CA ALA A 97 14.10 -10.92 1.52
C ALA A 97 13.11 -10.29 2.51
N ASP A 98 12.33 -11.12 3.19
CA ASP A 98 11.35 -10.65 4.17
C ASP A 98 12.00 -9.91 5.36
N LYS A 99 13.26 -10.24 5.69
CA LYS A 99 14.02 -9.69 6.82
C LYS A 99 15.44 -9.35 6.40
N GLY A 100 15.99 -8.26 6.96
CA GLY A 100 17.42 -7.95 6.87
C GLY A 100 17.90 -7.34 5.55
N GLY A 101 17.00 -6.82 4.70
CA GLY A 101 17.38 -6.11 3.47
C GLY A 101 18.13 -6.96 2.44
N GLY A 102 18.13 -8.29 2.60
CA GLY A 102 18.78 -9.21 1.67
C GLY A 102 17.98 -9.44 0.39
N ILE A 103 18.55 -10.24 -0.51
CA ILE A 103 17.91 -10.69 -1.75
C ILE A 103 17.80 -12.21 -1.69
N VAL A 104 16.63 -12.73 -2.07
CA VAL A 104 16.38 -14.17 -2.20
C VAL A 104 16.39 -14.53 -3.68
N ILE A 105 17.21 -15.53 -4.02
CA ILE A 105 17.26 -16.15 -5.33
C ILE A 105 16.86 -17.61 -5.14
N MET A 106 15.87 -18.07 -5.90
CA MET A 106 15.34 -19.42 -5.78
C MET A 106 14.87 -19.93 -7.14
N ASP A 107 15.04 -21.22 -7.39
CA ASP A 107 14.44 -21.88 -8.54
C ASP A 107 12.90 -21.68 -8.54
N LYS A 108 12.36 -21.38 -9.72
CA LYS A 108 10.96 -21.00 -9.90
C LYS A 108 10.01 -22.16 -9.66
N ASP A 109 10.37 -23.37 -10.04
CA ASP A 109 9.51 -24.54 -9.87
C ASP A 109 9.52 -25.00 -8.42
N HIS A 110 10.69 -24.98 -7.77
CA HIS A 110 10.78 -25.18 -6.33
C HIS A 110 9.95 -24.15 -5.54
N TYR A 111 10.02 -22.87 -5.92
CA TYR A 111 9.21 -21.84 -5.28
C TYR A 111 7.70 -22.09 -5.43
N LYS A 112 7.24 -22.51 -6.62
CA LYS A 112 5.82 -22.86 -6.84
C LYS A 112 5.40 -24.02 -5.96
N GLU A 113 6.20 -25.09 -5.90
CA GLU A 113 5.94 -26.26 -5.08
C GLU A 113 5.81 -25.88 -3.60
N MET A 114 6.74 -25.07 -3.07
CA MET A 114 6.67 -24.57 -1.71
C MET A 114 5.38 -23.78 -1.44
N VAL A 115 4.96 -22.90 -2.36
CA VAL A 115 3.71 -22.14 -2.24
C VAL A 115 2.50 -23.07 -2.21
N LEU A 116 2.45 -24.06 -3.10
CA LEU A 116 1.34 -25.01 -3.18
C LEU A 116 1.24 -25.85 -1.90
N ASN A 117 2.36 -26.41 -1.45
CA ASN A 117 2.42 -27.18 -0.20
C ASN A 117 1.92 -26.37 1.00
N GLN A 118 2.24 -25.06 1.07
CA GLN A 118 1.78 -24.19 2.14
C GLN A 118 0.27 -23.88 2.06
N ILE A 119 -0.30 -23.70 0.86
CA ILE A 119 -1.73 -23.37 0.68
C ILE A 119 -2.62 -24.60 0.83
N GLU A 120 -2.10 -25.78 0.52
CA GLU A 120 -2.80 -27.07 0.67
C GLU A 120 -2.83 -27.56 2.13
N ASP A 121 -2.09 -26.91 3.03
CA ASP A 121 -2.12 -27.22 4.46
C ASP A 121 -3.50 -26.90 5.07
N GLY A 122 -4.30 -27.96 5.23
CA GLY A 122 -5.64 -27.93 5.81
C GLY A 122 -5.69 -27.58 7.30
N VAL A 123 -4.55 -27.57 8.01
CA VAL A 123 -4.48 -27.12 9.41
C VAL A 123 -4.61 -25.60 9.48
N PHE A 124 -4.04 -24.88 8.52
CA PHE A 124 -4.02 -23.41 8.52
C PHE A 124 -4.93 -22.76 7.48
N TYR A 125 -5.23 -23.45 6.38
CA TYR A 125 -6.01 -22.89 5.27
C TYR A 125 -7.20 -23.78 4.93
N GLN A 126 -8.31 -23.14 4.54
CA GLN A 126 -9.50 -23.82 4.05
C GLN A 126 -9.79 -23.40 2.62
N LYS A 127 -9.85 -24.37 1.71
CA LYS A 127 -10.24 -24.13 0.32
C LYS A 127 -11.71 -23.69 0.25
N LEU A 128 -11.96 -22.59 -0.44
CA LEU A 128 -13.31 -22.09 -0.69
C LEU A 128 -13.82 -22.60 -2.05
N ASN A 129 -15.10 -22.99 -2.10
CA ASN A 129 -15.77 -23.49 -3.32
C ASN A 129 -16.07 -22.39 -4.37
N GLY A 130 -15.42 -21.23 -4.29
CA GLY A 130 -15.62 -20.10 -5.20
C GLY A 130 -15.39 -18.75 -4.53
N ASN A 131 -15.31 -17.71 -5.36
CA ASN A 131 -15.20 -16.34 -4.89
C ASN A 131 -16.50 -15.91 -4.18
N ARG A 132 -16.40 -15.59 -2.88
CA ARG A 132 -17.52 -15.12 -2.05
C ARG A 132 -17.57 -13.60 -1.89
N ASP A 133 -16.65 -12.87 -2.50
CA ASP A 133 -16.47 -11.41 -2.34
C ASP A 133 -17.76 -10.66 -2.66
N LYS A 134 -18.43 -11.01 -3.77
CA LYS A 134 -19.71 -10.38 -4.17
C LYS A 134 -20.78 -10.57 -3.10
N SER A 135 -20.90 -11.79 -2.56
CA SER A 135 -21.88 -12.12 -1.52
C SER A 135 -21.57 -11.40 -0.21
N ILE A 136 -20.30 -11.38 0.19
CA ILE A 136 -19.83 -10.68 1.39
C ILE A 136 -20.08 -9.17 1.26
N MET A 137 -19.71 -8.55 0.13
CA MET A 137 -19.97 -7.12 -0.09
C MET A 137 -21.45 -6.80 -0.14
N SER A 138 -22.30 -7.69 -0.67
CA SER A 138 -23.76 -7.54 -0.60
C SER A 138 -24.26 -7.55 0.84
N LYS A 139 -23.79 -8.48 1.68
CA LYS A 139 -24.13 -8.55 3.11
C LYS A 139 -23.68 -7.29 3.84
N ILE A 140 -22.46 -6.81 3.60
CA ILE A 140 -21.95 -5.55 4.17
C ILE A 140 -22.87 -4.38 3.80
N ARG A 141 -23.28 -4.25 2.53
CA ARG A 141 -24.20 -3.20 2.09
C ARG A 141 -25.58 -3.28 2.76
N LYS A 142 -26.09 -4.51 2.98
CA LYS A 142 -27.35 -4.71 3.72
C LYS A 142 -27.24 -4.21 5.16
N LEU A 143 -26.16 -4.59 5.86
CA LEU A 143 -25.91 -4.12 7.23
C LEU A 143 -25.76 -2.60 7.31
N ILE A 144 -25.06 -1.97 6.36
CA ILE A 144 -24.96 -0.50 6.31
C ILE A 144 -26.34 0.16 6.20
N LYS A 145 -27.26 -0.44 5.43
CA LYS A 145 -28.62 0.08 5.27
C LYS A 145 -29.46 -0.13 6.54
N GLU A 146 -29.31 -1.27 7.20
CA GLU A 146 -30.03 -1.61 8.45
C GLU A 146 -29.61 -0.70 9.61
N TYR A 147 -28.31 -0.41 9.73
CA TYR A 147 -27.72 0.37 10.83
C TYR A 147 -27.35 1.80 10.42
N SER A 148 -27.98 2.35 9.36
CA SER A 148 -27.62 3.68 8.83
C SER A 148 -27.78 4.81 9.86
N ASN A 149 -28.72 4.66 10.80
CA ASN A 149 -29.02 5.65 11.83
C ASN A 149 -27.98 5.68 12.96
N SER A 150 -27.20 4.61 13.11
CA SER A 150 -26.19 4.45 14.16
C SER A 150 -24.76 4.68 13.67
N LEU A 151 -24.58 4.81 12.34
CA LEU A 151 -23.28 4.99 11.70
C LEU A 151 -23.09 6.45 11.26
N THR A 152 -21.87 6.96 11.42
CA THR A 152 -21.51 8.28 10.89
C THR A 152 -21.31 8.23 9.38
N ASN A 153 -21.47 9.36 8.69
CA ASN A 153 -21.21 9.47 7.24
C ASN A 153 -19.81 8.99 6.84
N LYS A 154 -18.79 9.24 7.70
CA LYS A 154 -17.41 8.76 7.48
C LYS A 154 -17.28 7.24 7.59
N GLU A 155 -18.00 6.62 8.51
CA GLU A 155 -18.03 5.15 8.64
C GLU A 155 -18.73 4.49 7.48
N ILE A 156 -19.85 5.06 7.04
CA ILE A 156 -20.58 4.61 5.84
C ILE A 156 -19.67 4.72 4.60
N ASP A 157 -18.98 5.84 4.44
CA ASP A 157 -18.00 6.04 3.35
C ASP A 157 -16.90 4.97 3.38
N TYR A 158 -16.25 4.80 4.54
CA TYR A 158 -15.19 3.81 4.72
C TYR A 158 -15.62 2.38 4.37
N LEU A 159 -16.81 1.96 4.84
CA LEU A 159 -17.34 0.62 4.59
C LEU A 159 -17.77 0.42 3.14
N LYS A 160 -18.26 1.47 2.46
CA LYS A 160 -18.58 1.43 1.03
C LYS A 160 -17.33 1.28 0.15
N PHE A 161 -16.25 1.96 0.52
CA PHE A 161 -14.97 1.94 -0.20
C PHE A 161 -14.01 0.85 0.28
N LEU A 162 -14.49 -0.12 1.07
CA LEU A 162 -13.70 -1.26 1.50
C LEU A 162 -13.23 -2.07 0.28
N ARG A 163 -11.98 -1.85 -0.13
CA ARG A 163 -11.34 -2.63 -1.19
C ARG A 163 -10.93 -3.99 -0.65
N LEU A 164 -11.62 -5.04 -1.05
CA LEU A 164 -11.15 -6.42 -0.91
C LEU A 164 -9.89 -6.56 -1.78
N LYS A 165 -8.73 -6.65 -1.14
CA LYS A 165 -7.47 -6.89 -1.86
C LYS A 165 -7.33 -8.39 -2.08
N PRO A 166 -6.95 -8.83 -3.30
CA PRO A 166 -6.57 -10.22 -3.48
C PRO A 166 -5.41 -10.54 -2.55
N ALA A 167 -5.47 -11.69 -1.88
CA ALA A 167 -4.34 -12.17 -1.10
C ALA A 167 -3.22 -12.52 -2.07
N ILE A 168 -2.09 -11.81 -1.96
CA ILE A 168 -0.86 -12.18 -2.66
C ILE A 168 -0.14 -13.15 -1.73
N PHE A 169 -0.08 -14.42 -2.11
CA PHE A 169 0.62 -15.43 -1.34
C PHE A 169 2.09 -15.49 -1.76
N THR A 170 2.98 -15.43 -0.78
CA THR A 170 4.42 -15.56 -0.98
C THR A 170 4.95 -16.65 -0.05
N ALA A 171 5.75 -17.60 -0.57
CA ALA A 171 6.29 -18.70 0.24
C ALA A 171 7.10 -18.19 1.44
N PHE A 172 7.75 -17.04 1.26
CA PHE A 172 8.34 -16.26 2.35
C PHE A 172 7.23 -15.52 3.06
N ARG A 173 6.72 -16.14 4.13
CA ARG A 173 5.71 -15.54 4.96
C ARG A 173 6.33 -14.33 5.65
N LYS A 174 5.79 -13.16 5.33
CA LYS A 174 5.87 -11.99 6.21
C LYS A 174 5.50 -12.43 7.61
N PHE A 175 6.47 -12.50 8.52
CA PHE A 175 6.18 -12.30 9.94
C PHE A 175 5.86 -10.83 10.17
N THR A 176 4.97 -10.25 9.36
CA THR A 176 4.34 -8.99 9.72
C THR A 176 3.41 -9.30 10.87
N ASN A 177 3.81 -8.84 12.04
CA ASN A 177 2.98 -8.49 13.19
C ASN A 177 1.48 -8.51 12.81
N PRO A 178 0.64 -9.38 13.42
CA PRO A 178 -0.76 -9.61 13.04
C PRO A 178 -1.66 -8.36 13.07
N ARG A 179 -1.11 -7.19 13.44
CA ARG A 179 -1.75 -5.88 13.49
C ARG A 179 -2.34 -5.43 12.15
N LYS A 180 -1.77 -5.75 10.98
CA LYS A 180 -2.28 -5.18 9.69
C LYS A 180 -3.63 -5.75 9.23
N TYR A 181 -3.92 -7.02 9.50
CA TYR A 181 -5.24 -7.62 9.25
C TYR A 181 -6.17 -7.49 10.45
N LYS A 182 -5.62 -7.37 11.67
CA LYS A 182 -6.41 -7.03 12.86
C LYS A 182 -7.07 -5.66 12.73
N ILE A 183 -6.42 -4.63 12.18
CA ILE A 183 -6.99 -3.27 12.18
C ILE A 183 -8.29 -3.20 11.38
N ILE A 184 -8.36 -3.79 10.17
CA ILE A 184 -9.58 -3.68 9.34
C ILE A 184 -10.76 -4.42 9.97
N TRP A 185 -10.55 -5.66 10.42
CA TRP A 185 -11.62 -6.45 11.04
C TRP A 185 -11.98 -5.95 12.44
N LYS A 186 -11.01 -5.53 13.25
CA LYS A 186 -11.24 -4.94 14.57
C LYS A 186 -12.06 -3.66 14.44
N THR A 187 -11.76 -2.80 13.47
CA THR A 187 -12.52 -1.58 13.20
C THR A 187 -13.94 -1.85 12.69
N VAL A 188 -14.12 -2.80 11.76
CA VAL A 188 -15.47 -3.20 11.29
C VAL A 188 -16.30 -3.80 12.44
N ILE A 189 -15.71 -4.68 13.25
CA ILE A 189 -16.36 -5.28 14.42
C ILE A 189 -16.68 -4.22 15.47
N LEU A 190 -15.78 -3.26 15.74
CA LEU A 190 -16.03 -2.16 16.67
C LEU A 190 -17.17 -1.23 16.22
N CYS A 191 -17.26 -0.89 14.93
CA CYS A 191 -18.38 -0.11 14.40
C CYS A 191 -19.71 -0.87 14.55
N ILE A 192 -19.72 -2.18 14.31
CA ILE A 192 -20.90 -3.02 14.49
C ILE A 192 -21.29 -3.11 15.97
N LEU A 193 -20.33 -3.38 16.87
CA LEU A 193 -20.59 -3.50 18.31
C LEU A 193 -21.04 -2.18 18.96
N LYS A 194 -20.54 -1.04 18.47
CA LYS A 194 -20.99 0.29 18.90
C LYS A 194 -22.44 0.55 18.45
N SER A 195 -22.81 0.09 17.25
CA SER A 195 -24.18 0.19 16.73
C SER A 195 -25.19 -0.70 17.46
N THR A 196 -24.75 -1.78 18.11
CA THR A 196 -25.61 -2.69 18.87
C THR A 196 -25.65 -2.37 20.37
N GLY A 197 -25.07 -1.25 20.81
CA GLY A 197 -25.04 -0.85 22.22
C GLY A 197 -24.19 -1.74 23.14
N LEU A 198 -23.28 -2.54 22.56
CA LEU A 198 -22.43 -3.51 23.29
C LEU A 198 -21.04 -2.96 23.63
N LEU A 199 -20.77 -1.70 23.30
CA LEU A 199 -19.56 -0.97 23.68
C LEU A 199 -19.98 0.27 24.48
N ILE A 200 -19.65 0.28 25.77
CA ILE A 200 -19.64 1.49 26.62
C ILE A 200 -18.42 2.32 26.24
#